data_AF-A0A0Q7XJ36-F1
#
_entry.id   AF-A0A0Q7XJ36-F1
#
_cell.length_a   1.000
_cell.length_b   1.000
_cell.length_c   1.000
_cell.angle_alpha   90.00
_cell.angle_beta   90.00
_cell.angle_gamma   90.00
#
_symmetry.space_group_name_H-M   'P 1'
#
loop_
_entity.id
_entity.type
_entity.pdbx_description
1 polymer ?
#
loop_
_entity_poly.entity_id
_entity_poly.type
_entity_poly.pdbx_seq_one_letter_code
_entity_poly.pdbx_strand_id
1 'polypeptide(L)'
;MSIQAGNFFPPEYKTFPFHEGDLLVSKRSDGKFSVNKILKVDRFDYKAGASINIQGKAFVATEDDFLLVISSAFGASEFNSFEEARAAAQSGKWTVKVALVPNRAPGAAAGQSLVGHAVVSKEELEGYAQWRQQFERGNAGVF
;
A
#
# COMPACT_ATOMS: atom_id res chain seq x y z
N MET A 1 -18.48 21.42 -4.63
CA MET A 1 -18.56 21.26 -3.16
C MET A 1 -17.51 20.25 -2.76
N SER A 2 -16.45 20.66 -2.06
CA SER A 2 -15.49 19.70 -1.50
C SER A 2 -16.20 18.91 -0.42
N ILE A 3 -16.38 17.61 -0.63
CA ILE A 3 -16.85 16.71 0.43
C ILE A 3 -15.76 16.75 1.49
N GLN A 4 -15.99 17.50 2.56
CA GLN A 4 -15.09 17.52 3.70
C GLN A 4 -15.12 16.11 4.29
N ALA A 5 -13.97 15.46 4.36
CA ALA A 5 -13.85 14.14 4.96
C ALA A 5 -14.36 14.20 6.40
N GLY A 6 -15.04 13.15 6.88
CA GLY A 6 -15.38 12.99 8.29
C GLY A 6 -14.12 12.87 9.18
N ASN A 7 -14.29 12.62 10.47
CA ASN A 7 -13.19 12.45 11.44
C ASN A 7 -13.06 11.01 11.97
N PHE A 8 -13.75 10.04 11.35
CA PHE A 8 -13.69 8.64 11.77
C PHE A 8 -12.30 8.02 11.52
N PHE A 9 -11.72 8.24 10.35
CA PHE A 9 -10.35 7.85 10.03
C PHE A 9 -9.38 9.00 10.32
N PRO A 10 -8.20 8.70 10.90
CA PRO A 10 -7.17 9.71 11.11
C PRO A 10 -6.76 10.41 9.80
N PRO A 11 -6.40 11.71 9.82
CA PRO A 11 -6.03 12.46 8.62
C PRO A 11 -4.91 11.80 7.79
N GLU A 12 -3.94 11.17 8.45
CA GLU A 12 -2.83 10.49 7.80
C GLU A 12 -3.24 9.25 6.99
N TYR A 13 -4.48 8.78 7.11
CA TYR A 13 -5.04 7.70 6.30
C TYR A 13 -5.59 8.21 4.96
N LYS A 14 -5.72 9.53 4.82
CA LYS A 14 -6.38 10.19 3.67
C LYS A 14 -5.39 10.77 2.68
N THR A 15 -4.11 10.73 3.02
CA THR A 15 -3.01 11.25 2.20
C THR A 15 -1.93 10.20 2.05
N PHE A 16 -1.37 10.09 0.85
CA PHE A 16 -0.25 9.20 0.58
C PHE A 16 0.77 9.92 -0.32
N PRO A 17 2.06 9.92 0.03
CA PRO A 17 3.06 10.75 -0.67
C PRO A 17 3.58 10.14 -1.98
N PHE A 18 3.21 8.89 -2.30
CA PHE A 18 3.66 8.16 -3.48
C PHE A 18 2.49 7.85 -4.43
N HIS A 19 2.81 7.47 -5.65
CA HIS A 19 1.86 7.18 -6.71
C HIS A 19 1.99 5.73 -7.20
N GLU A 20 0.97 5.26 -7.92
CA GLU A 20 1.00 3.94 -8.58
C GLU A 20 2.20 3.87 -9.54
N GLY A 21 2.95 2.78 -9.46
CA GLY A 21 4.18 2.56 -10.22
C GLY A 21 5.45 3.07 -9.56
N ASP A 22 5.36 3.85 -8.47
CA ASP A 22 6.55 4.31 -7.76
C ASP A 22 7.34 3.13 -7.19
N LEU A 23 8.65 3.15 -7.45
CA LEU A 23 9.62 2.21 -6.94
C LEU A 23 10.28 2.81 -5.70
N LEU A 24 10.22 2.06 -4.62
CA LEU A 24 10.65 2.49 -3.30
C LEU A 24 11.75 1.57 -2.77
N VAL A 25 12.67 2.12 -2.00
CA VAL A 25 13.65 1.35 -1.24
C VAL A 25 13.37 1.51 0.24
N SER A 26 13.39 0.38 0.95
CA SER A 26 13.26 0.30 2.41
C SER A 26 14.47 -0.41 3.02
N LYS A 27 14.87 0.02 4.22
CA LYS A 27 15.85 -0.70 5.05
C LYS A 27 15.12 -1.60 6.04
N ARG A 28 15.50 -2.87 6.09
CA ARG A 28 14.90 -3.89 6.95
C ARG A 28 15.67 -3.99 8.27
N SER A 29 15.08 -4.67 9.25
CA SER A 29 15.68 -4.84 10.59
C SER A 29 16.99 -5.62 10.59
N ASP A 30 17.22 -6.46 9.57
CA ASP A 30 18.48 -7.18 9.32
C ASP A 30 19.57 -6.29 8.69
N GLY A 31 19.30 -4.99 8.51
CA GLY A 31 20.22 -4.02 7.92
C GLY A 31 20.24 -4.02 6.38
N LYS A 32 19.58 -4.98 5.73
CA LYS A 32 19.53 -5.09 4.27
C LYS A 32 18.47 -4.18 3.67
N PHE A 33 18.64 -3.90 2.39
CA PHE A 33 17.72 -3.10 1.59
C PHE A 33 16.85 -3.98 0.70
N SER A 34 15.66 -3.50 0.43
CA SER A 34 14.62 -4.18 -0.34
C SER A 34 13.91 -3.17 -1.22
N VAL A 35 13.68 -3.55 -2.48
CA VAL A 35 12.89 -2.78 -3.45
C VAL A 35 11.42 -3.13 -3.28
N ASN A 36 10.56 -2.11 -3.30
CA ASN A 36 9.11 -2.26 -3.23
C ASN A 36 8.48 -1.45 -4.37
N LYS A 37 7.25 -1.78 -4.75
CA LYS A 37 6.51 -1.07 -5.78
C LYS A 37 5.10 -0.77 -5.31
N ILE A 38 4.63 0.45 -5.50
CA ILE A 38 3.22 0.80 -5.30
C ILE A 38 2.43 0.31 -6.51
N LEU A 39 1.46 -0.58 -6.27
CA LEU A 39 0.62 -1.17 -7.32
C LEU A 39 -0.69 -0.40 -7.50
N LYS A 40 -1.35 -0.07 -6.38
CA LYS A 40 -2.62 0.66 -6.38
C LYS A 40 -2.69 1.60 -5.19
N VAL A 41 -3.17 2.82 -5.42
CA VAL A 41 -3.60 3.77 -4.40
C VAL A 41 -5.09 3.94 -4.57
N ASP A 42 -5.89 3.32 -3.71
CA ASP A 42 -7.34 3.29 -3.87
C ASP A 42 -8.05 3.99 -2.72
N ARG A 43 -9.12 4.73 -3.06
CA ARG A 43 -9.94 5.46 -2.10
C ARG A 43 -11.18 4.62 -1.81
N PHE A 44 -11.43 4.39 -0.53
CA PHE A 44 -12.63 3.72 -0.06
C PHE A 44 -13.47 4.68 0.75
N ASP A 45 -14.63 5.06 0.20
CA ASP A 45 -15.63 5.85 0.90
C ASP A 45 -16.51 4.94 1.77
N TYR A 46 -16.68 5.34 3.03
CA TYR A 46 -17.48 4.66 4.03
C TYR A 46 -18.66 5.54 4.43
N LYS A 47 -19.82 4.90 4.57
CA LYS A 47 -21.00 5.52 5.16
C LYS A 47 -21.06 5.26 6.65
N ALA A 48 -21.69 6.14 7.40
CA ALA A 48 -22.03 5.88 8.80
C ALA A 48 -22.72 4.50 8.94
N GLY A 49 -22.26 3.69 9.89
CA GLY A 49 -22.72 2.31 10.12
C GLY A 49 -22.05 1.23 9.27
N ALA A 50 -21.24 1.58 8.26
CA ALA A 50 -20.47 0.61 7.49
C ALA A 50 -19.30 0.05 8.32
N SER A 51 -18.95 -1.22 8.09
CA SER A 51 -17.87 -1.91 8.82
C SER A 51 -16.64 -2.13 7.94
N ILE A 52 -15.46 -2.00 8.52
CA ILE A 52 -14.16 -2.30 7.90
C ILE A 52 -13.33 -3.21 8.79
N ASN A 53 -12.67 -4.21 8.20
CA ASN A 53 -11.69 -5.03 8.90
C ASN A 53 -10.27 -4.44 8.77
N ILE A 54 -9.69 -4.01 9.89
CA ILE A 54 -8.30 -3.53 9.97
C ILE A 54 -7.56 -4.43 10.96
N GLN A 55 -6.49 -5.08 10.49
CA GLN A 55 -5.66 -5.99 11.30
C GLN A 55 -6.46 -7.08 12.05
N GLY A 56 -7.49 -7.62 11.41
CA GLY A 56 -8.33 -8.68 12.00
C GLY A 56 -9.41 -8.16 12.95
N LYS A 57 -9.55 -6.84 13.13
CA LYS A 57 -10.58 -6.22 13.97
C LYS A 57 -11.57 -5.46 13.10
N ALA A 58 -12.86 -5.66 13.38
CA ALA A 58 -13.93 -4.91 12.75
C ALA A 58 -14.08 -3.54 13.42
N PHE A 59 -14.17 -2.48 12.62
CA PHE A 59 -14.46 -1.12 13.04
C PHE A 59 -15.70 -0.63 12.30
N VAL A 60 -16.62 -0.01 13.02
CA VAL A 60 -17.87 0.54 12.44
C VAL A 60 -17.75 2.06 12.35
N ALA A 61 -17.92 2.59 11.15
CA ALA A 61 -17.84 4.02 10.88
C ALA A 61 -18.95 4.78 11.63
N THR A 62 -18.58 5.81 12.39
CA THR A 62 -19.53 6.65 13.14
C THR A 62 -20.13 7.76 12.29
N GLU A 63 -19.49 8.08 11.17
CA GLU A 63 -19.87 9.12 10.22
C GLU A 63 -19.41 8.74 8.81
N ASP A 64 -19.86 9.50 7.81
CA ASP A 64 -19.35 9.36 6.44
C ASP A 64 -17.89 9.81 6.40
N ASP A 65 -17.00 8.95 5.93
CA ASP A 65 -15.58 9.25 5.83
C ASP A 65 -14.90 8.40 4.75
N PHE A 66 -13.60 8.54 4.56
CA PHE A 66 -12.83 7.68 3.67
C PHE A 66 -11.43 7.39 4.20
N LEU A 67 -10.82 6.34 3.67
CA LEU A 67 -9.39 6.08 3.79
C LEU A 67 -8.78 5.70 2.44
N LEU A 68 -7.47 5.90 2.33
CA LEU A 68 -6.66 5.34 1.26
C LEU A 68 -6.14 3.96 1.68
N VAL A 69 -6.30 2.98 0.79
CA VAL A 69 -5.67 1.67 0.89
C VAL A 69 -4.61 1.56 -0.20
N ILE A 70 -3.40 1.22 0.22
CA ILE A 70 -2.23 1.15 -0.64
C ILE A 70 -1.86 -0.31 -0.83
N SER A 71 -1.96 -0.77 -2.06
CA SER A 71 -1.50 -2.09 -2.44
C SER A 71 -0.07 -1.99 -2.95
N SER A 72 0.84 -2.74 -2.33
CA SER A 72 2.25 -2.74 -2.69
C SER A 72 2.80 -4.14 -2.88
N ALA A 73 3.73 -4.29 -3.82
CA ALA A 73 4.62 -5.44 -3.91
C ALA A 73 5.88 -5.18 -3.07
N PHE A 74 6.34 -6.19 -2.35
CA PHE A 74 7.56 -6.11 -1.53
C PHE A 74 8.61 -7.10 -2.01
N GLY A 75 9.83 -6.60 -2.21
CA GLY A 75 10.96 -7.38 -2.65
C GLY A 75 11.63 -8.15 -1.52
N ALA A 76 12.51 -9.07 -1.87
CA ALA A 76 13.40 -9.73 -0.93
C ALA A 76 14.38 -8.73 -0.28
N SER A 77 14.87 -9.09 0.91
CA SER A 77 15.98 -8.40 1.59
C SER A 77 17.30 -8.86 0.99
N GLU A 78 17.65 -8.38 -0.19
CA GLU A 78 18.76 -8.94 -0.98
C GLU A 78 19.95 -7.97 -1.16
N PHE A 79 19.77 -6.68 -0.90
CA PHE A 79 20.79 -5.66 -1.17
C PHE A 79 21.51 -5.20 0.11
N ASN A 80 22.81 -4.94 0.02
CA ASN A 80 23.63 -4.54 1.17
C ASN A 80 23.76 -3.02 1.30
N SER A 81 23.41 -2.27 0.26
CA SER A 81 23.39 -0.81 0.28
C SER A 81 22.15 -0.23 -0.40
N PHE A 82 21.89 1.04 -0.11
CA PHE A 82 20.81 1.79 -0.76
C PHE A 82 21.05 1.93 -2.26
N GLU A 83 22.29 2.19 -2.66
CA GLU A 83 22.72 2.39 -4.05
C GLU A 83 22.51 1.12 -4.88
N GLU A 84 22.81 -0.05 -4.30
CA GLU A 84 22.60 -1.35 -4.94
C GLU A 84 21.10 -1.60 -5.17
N ALA A 85 20.27 -1.37 -4.15
CA ALA A 85 18.82 -1.51 -4.26
C ALA A 85 18.22 -0.51 -5.26
N ARG A 86 18.72 0.73 -5.30
CA ARG A 86 18.31 1.74 -6.28
C ARG A 86 18.65 1.31 -7.71
N ALA A 87 19.86 0.83 -7.96
CA ALA A 87 20.28 0.34 -9.26
C ALA A 87 19.45 -0.88 -9.71
N ALA A 88 19.14 -1.79 -8.78
CA ALA A 88 18.26 -2.92 -9.01
C ALA A 88 16.83 -2.50 -9.37
N ALA A 89 16.25 -1.55 -8.64
CA ALA A 89 14.93 -0.98 -8.93
C ALA A 89 14.88 -0.38 -10.34
N GLN A 90 15.87 0.45 -10.68
CA GLN A 90 15.94 1.15 -11.97
C GLN A 90 16.18 0.20 -13.16
N SER A 91 16.88 -0.91 -12.94
CA SER A 91 17.11 -1.93 -13.97
C SER A 91 16.02 -3.00 -14.04
N GLY A 92 15.03 -2.96 -13.13
CA GLY A 92 13.98 -3.98 -13.03
C GLY A 92 14.48 -5.34 -12.51
N LYS A 93 15.67 -5.40 -11.89
CA LYS A 93 16.32 -6.64 -11.44
C LYS A 93 16.21 -6.78 -9.91
N TRP A 94 15.02 -7.13 -9.44
CA TRP A 94 14.78 -7.38 -8.02
C TRP A 94 13.77 -8.52 -7.86
N THR A 95 13.90 -9.26 -6.75
CA THR A 95 13.08 -10.43 -6.48
C THR A 95 11.83 -10.04 -5.69
N VAL A 96 10.64 -10.19 -6.28
CA VAL A 96 9.38 -10.00 -5.54
C VAL A 96 9.21 -11.15 -4.53
N LYS A 97 9.09 -10.82 -3.25
CA LYS A 97 8.84 -11.79 -2.17
C LYS A 97 7.37 -11.86 -1.79
N VAL A 98 6.68 -10.72 -1.81
CA VAL A 98 5.24 -10.62 -1.56
C VAL A 98 4.62 -9.79 -2.68
N ALA A 99 3.74 -10.41 -3.47
CA ALA A 99 3.16 -9.77 -4.64
C ALA A 99 2.09 -8.72 -4.31
N LEU A 100 1.46 -8.83 -3.14
CA LEU A 100 0.42 -7.89 -2.70
C LEU A 100 0.35 -7.81 -1.18
N VAL A 101 0.43 -6.59 -0.65
CA VAL A 101 -0.03 -6.29 0.71
C VAL A 101 -0.86 -5.01 0.70
N PRO A 102 -2.15 -5.07 1.05
CA PRO A 102 -3.03 -3.91 1.19
C PRO A 102 -2.81 -3.28 2.58
N ASN A 103 -2.18 -2.12 2.62
CA ASN A 103 -1.86 -1.40 3.84
C ASN A 103 -2.64 -0.09 3.93
N ARG A 104 -2.84 0.39 5.17
CA ARG A 104 -3.19 1.80 5.39
C ARG A 104 -2.06 2.71 4.94
N ALA A 105 -2.40 3.92 4.49
CA ALA A 105 -1.43 4.90 3.99
C ALA A 105 -0.17 5.12 4.87
N PRO A 106 -0.26 5.33 6.20
CA PRO A 106 0.93 5.53 7.02
C PRO A 106 1.84 4.29 7.07
N GLY A 107 1.26 3.09 7.11
CA GLY A 107 2.01 1.84 7.13
C GLY A 107 2.74 1.57 5.81
N ALA A 108 2.12 1.92 4.68
CA ALA A 108 2.72 1.79 3.37
C ALA A 108 3.88 2.79 3.12
N ALA A 109 3.83 3.97 3.73
CA ALA A 109 4.83 5.01 3.55
C ALA A 109 6.06 4.86 4.46
N ALA A 110 5.89 4.19 5.61
CA ALA A 110 6.91 4.12 6.65
C ALA A 110 8.24 3.53 6.15
N GLY A 111 9.33 4.28 6.35
CA GLY A 111 10.70 3.84 6.04
C GLY A 111 11.00 3.65 4.55
N GLN A 112 10.16 4.19 3.66
CA GLN A 112 10.34 4.12 2.21
C GLN A 112 11.05 5.36 1.67
N SER A 113 11.86 5.18 0.63
CA SER A 113 12.49 6.25 -0.15
C SER A 113 12.24 6.04 -1.63
N LEU A 114 11.74 7.06 -2.32
CA LEU A 114 11.47 7.01 -3.76
C LEU A 114 12.79 6.93 -4.56
N VAL A 115 12.89 5.95 -5.46
CA VAL A 115 14.11 5.72 -6.27
C VAL A 115 13.86 5.66 -7.78
N GLY A 116 12.59 5.56 -8.19
CA GLY A 116 12.20 5.51 -9.59
C GLY A 116 10.72 5.23 -9.77
N HIS A 117 10.34 4.92 -11.00
CA HIS A 117 8.98 4.64 -11.38
C HIS A 117 8.96 3.58 -12.48
N ALA A 118 8.02 2.64 -12.41
CA ALA A 118 7.76 1.64 -13.42
C ALA A 118 6.26 1.42 -13.55
N VAL A 119 5.76 1.37 -14.79
CA VAL A 119 4.34 1.13 -15.08
C VAL A 119 3.87 -0.15 -14.38
N VAL A 120 2.69 -0.10 -13.75
CA VAL A 120 2.04 -1.27 -13.16
C VAL A 120 1.36 -2.07 -14.27
N SER A 121 1.73 -3.34 -14.40
CA SER A 121 1.14 -4.25 -15.39
C SER A 121 -0.21 -4.80 -14.90
N LYS A 122 -0.98 -5.40 -15.80
CA LYS A 122 -2.26 -6.03 -15.42
C LYS A 122 -2.03 -7.25 -14.54
N GLU A 123 -0.99 -8.02 -14.82
CA GLU A 123 -0.58 -9.22 -14.10
C GLU A 123 -0.21 -8.86 -12.65
N GLU A 124 0.48 -7.75 -12.43
CA GLU A 124 0.80 -7.24 -11.08
C GLU A 124 -0.47 -6.87 -10.28
N LEU A 125 -1.58 -6.53 -10.95
CA LEU A 125 -2.85 -6.17 -10.32
C LEU A 125 -3.80 -7.37 -10.09
N GLU A 126 -3.45 -8.58 -10.53
CA GLU A 126 -4.31 -9.77 -10.33
C GLU A 126 -4.58 -10.03 -8.85
N GLY A 127 -3.52 -9.96 -8.02
CA GLY A 127 -3.65 -10.09 -6.57
C GLY A 127 -4.56 -9.02 -5.98
N TYR A 128 -4.41 -7.77 -6.44
CA TYR A 128 -5.26 -6.66 -6.00
C TYR A 128 -6.73 -6.91 -6.33
N ALA A 129 -7.03 -7.35 -7.55
CA ALA A 129 -8.40 -7.64 -7.97
C ALA A 129 -9.04 -8.75 -7.11
N GLN A 130 -8.28 -9.81 -6.79
CA GLN A 130 -8.74 -10.87 -5.89
C GLN A 130 -8.98 -10.37 -4.47
N TRP A 131 -8.05 -9.59 -3.92
CA TRP A 131 -8.21 -8.99 -2.60
C TRP A 131 -9.42 -8.06 -2.54
N ARG A 132 -9.59 -7.18 -3.53
CA ARG A 132 -10.71 -6.22 -3.60
C ARG A 132 -12.05 -6.94 -3.53
N GLN A 133 -12.22 -8.03 -4.29
CA GLN A 133 -13.45 -8.83 -4.24
C GLN A 133 -13.71 -9.45 -2.86
N GLN A 134 -12.67 -9.93 -2.17
CA GLN A 134 -12.83 -10.48 -0.81
C GLN A 134 -13.07 -9.38 0.22
N PHE A 135 -12.45 -8.22 0.04
CA PHE A 135 -12.60 -7.06 0.91
C PHE A 135 -14.03 -6.53 0.88
N GLU A 136 -14.62 -6.38 -0.31
CA GLU A 136 -16.02 -5.98 -0.48
C GLU A 136 -17.02 -6.98 0.10
N ARG A 137 -16.64 -8.26 0.19
CA ARG A 137 -17.42 -9.31 0.86
C ARG A 137 -17.22 -9.35 2.37
N GLY A 138 -16.32 -8.53 2.93
CA GLY A 138 -15.95 -8.55 4.35
C GLY A 138 -15.01 -9.69 4.76
N ASN A 139 -14.47 -10.45 3.81
CA ASN A 139 -13.62 -11.63 4.05
C ASN A 139 -12.13 -11.30 4.09
N ALA A 140 -11.74 -10.11 3.64
CA ALA A 140 -10.37 -9.60 3.72
C ALA A 140 -10.33 -8.27 4.47
N GLY A 141 -9.18 -7.95 5.04
CA GLY A 141 -8.94 -6.69 5.73
C GLY A 141 -7.77 -5.91 5.13
N VAL A 142 -7.49 -4.78 5.78
CA VAL A 142 -6.31 -3.93 5.53
C VAL A 142 -5.33 -4.08 6.70
N PHE A 143 -4.03 -4.01 6.41
CA PHE A 143 -2.96 -4.09 7.40
C PHE A 143 -2.58 -2.73 8.00
#